data_AF-A0A356T084-F1
#
_entry.id   AF-A0A356T084-F1
#
_cell.length_a   1.000
_cell.length_b   1.000
_cell.length_c   1.000
_cell.angle_alpha   90.00
_cell.angle_beta   90.00
_cell.angle_gamma   90.00
#
_symmetry.space_group_name_H-M   'P 1'
#
loop_
_entity.id
_entity.type
_entity.pdbx_description
1 polymer ?
#
loop_
_entity_poly.entity_id
_entity_poly.type
_entity_poly.pdbx_seq_one_letter_code
_entity_poly.pdbx_strand_id
1 'polypeptide(L)' 'MSEEVHRVRFARLRGSPPRWSAAATVVESERVLPNSVDFPIPARAADGNYYATLLMRGQSRHASHVHLARSSDGTTWRD' A
#
# COMPACT_ATOMS: atom_id res chain seq x y z
N MET A 1 -2.85 4.87 24.14
CA MET A 1 -2.09 3.86 23.37
C MET A 1 -1.16 4.66 22.48
N SER A 2 0.15 4.38 22.43
CA SER A 2 0.98 5.10 21.45
C SER A 2 0.42 4.80 20.07
N GLU A 3 0.18 5.85 19.29
CA GLU A 3 -0.30 5.71 17.92
C GLU A 3 0.88 5.22 17.09
N GLU A 4 1.00 3.90 16.95
CA GLU A 4 2.06 3.30 16.15
C GLU A 4 1.84 3.70 14.69
N VAL A 5 2.80 4.44 14.14
CA VAL A 5 2.80 4.80 12.72
C VAL A 5 3.20 3.56 11.93
N HIS A 6 2.31 3.09 11.05
CA HIS A 6 2.62 1.99 10.14
C HIS A 6 2.94 2.52 8.74
N ARG A 7 3.84 1.80 8.05
CA ARG A 7 4.24 2.08 6.67
C ARG A 7 3.88 0.92 5.76
N VAL A 8 3.18 1.21 4.68
CA VAL A 8 3.00 0.26 3.58
C VAL A 8 4.02 0.57 2.50
N ARG A 9 4.74 -0.46 2.06
CA ARG A 9 5.87 -0.35 1.14
C ARG A 9 5.61 -1.18 -0.11
N PHE A 10 6.07 -0.68 -1.25
CA PHE A 10 5.94 -1.36 -2.55
C PHE A 10 7.30 -1.47 -3.24
N ALA A 11 7.60 -2.65 -3.78
CA ALA A 11 8.77 -2.89 -4.61
C ALA A 11 8.40 -3.83 -5.76
N ARG A 12 9.11 -3.73 -6.88
CA ARG A 12 8.88 -4.55 -8.08
C ARG A 12 10.03 -5.50 -8.31
N LEU A 13 9.70 -6.76 -8.61
CA LEU A 13 10.65 -7.71 -9.16
C LEU A 13 10.58 -7.66 -10.68
N ARG A 14 11.71 -7.39 -11.35
CA ARG A 14 11.80 -7.32 -12.83
C ARG A 14 13.14 -7.85 -13.33
N GLY A 15 13.19 -8.11 -14.64
CA GLY A 15 14.41 -8.45 -15.36
C GLY A 15 14.74 -9.94 -15.38
N SER A 16 15.76 -10.29 -16.16
CA SER A 16 16.42 -11.61 -16.15
C SER A 16 17.94 -11.36 -16.14
N PRO A 17 18.66 -11.64 -15.03
CA PRO A 17 18.15 -12.22 -13.79
C PRO A 17 17.22 -11.27 -13.01
N PRO A 18 16.34 -11.79 -12.14
CA PRO A 18 15.41 -10.99 -11.37
C PRO A 18 16.12 -10.03 -10.40
N ARG A 19 15.69 -8.77 -10.38
CA ARG A 19 16.17 -7.74 -9.43
C ARG A 19 14.99 -6.95 -8.87
N TRP A 20 15.04 -6.71 -7.56
CA TRP A 20 14.09 -5.84 -6.88
C TRP A 20 14.44 -4.36 -7.14
N SER A 21 13.41 -3.53 -7.32
CA SER A 21 13.55 -2.09 -7.22
C SER A 21 13.79 -1.68 -5.76
N ALA A 22 14.26 -0.44 -5.55
CA ALA A 22 14.11 0.21 -4.25
C ALA A 22 12.63 0.23 -3.84
N ALA A 23 12.37 0.10 -2.53
CA ALA A 23 11.02 0.17 -2.00
C ALA A 23 10.52 1.62 -1.98
N ALA A 24 9.31 1.87 -2.45
CA ALA A 24 8.59 3.13 -2.33
C ALA A 24 7.61 3.09 -1.15
N THR A 25 7.36 4.24 -0.52
CA THR A 25 6.23 4.38 0.43
C THR A 25 4.94 4.49 -0.37
N VAL A 26 3.96 3.64 -0.05
CA VAL A 26 2.58 3.77 -0.53
C VAL A 26 1.81 4.71 0.38
N VAL A 27 1.87 4.45 1.69
CA VAL A 27 1.29 5.29 2.75
C VAL A 27 2.10 5.15 4.03
N GLU A 28 2.12 6.20 4.85
CA GLU A 28 2.65 6.23 6.20
C GLU A 28 1.65 6.94 7.10
N SER A 29 1.01 6.19 8.00
CA SER A 29 -0.05 6.73 8.86
C SER A 29 -0.33 5.82 10.05
N GLU A 30 -0.73 6.42 11.17
CA GLU A 30 -1.29 5.74 12.35
C GLU A 30 -2.67 5.12 12.07
N ARG A 31 -3.29 5.52 10.95
CA ARG A 31 -4.58 4.99 10.52
C ARG A 31 -4.46 3.68 9.78
N VAL A 32 -3.27 3.31 9.29
CA VAL A 32 -3.07 2.02 8.64
C VAL A 32 -3.29 0.92 9.69
N LEU A 33 -4.14 -0.04 9.36
CA LEU A 33 -4.34 -1.22 10.19
C LEU A 33 -3.44 -2.35 9.66
N PRO A 34 -2.46 -2.82 10.44
CA PRO A 34 -1.65 -3.96 10.04
C PRO A 34 -2.54 -5.19 9.98
N ASN A 35 -2.69 -5.75 8.78
CA ASN A 35 -3.33 -7.02 8.51
C ASN A 35 -2.31 -7.85 7.72
N SER A 36 -2.23 -9.15 7.96
CA SER A 36 -1.30 -10.05 7.26
C SER A 36 -1.98 -10.99 6.28
N VAL A 37 -3.31 -11.01 6.24
CA VAL A 37 -4.11 -11.99 5.48
C VAL A 37 -4.61 -11.38 4.17
N ASP A 38 -5.28 -10.23 4.23
CA ASP A 38 -6.02 -9.69 3.08
C ASP A 38 -5.48 -8.35 2.56
N PHE A 39 -4.57 -7.69 3.28
CA PHE A 39 -4.02 -6.39 2.90
C PHE A 39 -2.56 -6.27 3.33
N PRO A 40 -1.73 -5.48 2.64
CA PRO A 40 -2.02 -4.77 1.39
C PRO A 40 -2.04 -5.70 0.16
N ILE A 41 -2.91 -5.44 -0.82
CA ILE A 41 -2.90 -6.15 -2.13
C ILE A 41 -2.49 -5.18 -3.24
N PRO A 42 -1.32 -5.40 -3.88
CA PRO A 42 -0.95 -4.66 -5.06
C PRO A 42 -1.58 -5.26 -6.33
N ALA A 43 -2.02 -4.41 -7.25
CA ALA A 43 -2.48 -4.80 -8.57
C ALA A 43 -1.90 -3.85 -9.63
N ARG A 44 -1.68 -4.37 -10.85
CA ARG A 44 -1.37 -3.56 -12.02
C ARG A 44 -2.54 -3.64 -12.98
N ALA A 45 -3.16 -2.50 -13.28
CA ALA A 45 -4.28 -2.42 -14.20
C ALA A 45 -3.80 -2.44 -15.66
N ALA A 46 -4.73 -2.70 -16.59
CA ALA A 46 -4.47 -2.77 -18.03
C ALA A 46 -3.96 -1.44 -18.60
N ASP A 47 -4.30 -0.32 -17.99
CA ASP A 47 -3.82 1.03 -18.33
C ASP A 47 -2.36 1.29 -17.87
N GLY A 48 -1.72 0.29 -17.28
CA GLY A 48 -0.34 0.34 -16.80
C GLY A 48 -0.18 0.90 -15.39
N ASN A 49 -1.22 1.48 -14.79
CA ASN A 49 -1.17 2.01 -13.43
C ASN A 49 -1.11 0.89 -12.38
N TYR A 50 -0.50 1.22 -11.26
CA TYR A 50 -0.48 0.43 -10.05
C TYR A 50 -1.55 0.91 -9.08
N TYR A 51 -2.15 -0.06 -8.41
CA TYR A 51 -3.09 0.16 -7.33
C TYR A 51 -2.66 -0.68 -6.13
N ALA A 52 -2.92 -0.17 -4.93
CA ALA A 52 -2.73 -0.92 -3.69
C ALA A 52 -3.97 -0.73 -2.83
N THR A 53 -4.63 -1.83 -2.49
CA THR A 53 -5.70 -1.80 -1.49
C THR A 53 -5.08 -1.92 -0.10
N LEU A 54 -5.59 -1.12 0.84
CA LEU A 54 -5.07 -0.98 2.20
C LEU A 54 -6.24 -1.04 3.17
N LEU A 55 -6.03 -1.56 4.38
CA LEU A 55 -7.01 -1.46 5.46
C LEU A 55 -6.69 -0.24 6.33
N MET A 56 -7.62 0.67 6.46
CA MET A 56 -7.47 1.92 7.21
C MET A 56 -8.52 2.02 8.31
N ARG A 57 -8.16 2.63 9.44
CA ARG A 57 -9.06 2.91 10.55
C ARG A 57 -10.13 3.93 10.13
N GLY A 58 -11.38 3.58 10.40
CA GLY A 58 -12.54 4.45 10.23
C GLY A 58 -12.68 5.47 11.38
N GLN A 59 -13.71 6.30 11.30
CA GLN A 59 -13.96 7.38 12.27
C GLN A 59 -14.54 6.88 13.60
N SER A 60 -15.24 5.75 13.59
CA SER A 60 -15.86 5.16 14.78
C SER A 60 -15.01 4.04 15.38
N ARG A 61 -15.21 3.76 16.67
CA ARG A 61 -14.57 2.65 17.37
C ARG A 61 -14.87 1.34 16.62
N HIS A 62 -13.81 0.58 16.28
CA HIS A 62 -13.86 -0.66 15.48
C HIS A 62 -14.25 -0.50 14.00
N ALA A 63 -14.47 0.72 13.50
CA ALA A 63 -14.69 0.93 12.07
C ALA A 63 -13.36 0.80 11.29
N SER A 64 -13.45 0.24 10.09
CA SER A 64 -12.38 0.19 9.10
C SER A 64 -12.95 0.41 7.71
N HIS A 65 -12.11 0.85 6.77
CA HIS A 65 -12.46 0.90 5.35
C HIS A 65 -11.30 0.41 4.50
N VAL A 66 -11.66 -0.10 3.32
CA VAL A 66 -10.70 -0.39 2.26
C VAL A 66 -10.36 0.93 1.57
N HIS A 67 -9.09 1.28 1.59
CA HIS A 67 -8.53 2.43 0.90
C HIS A 67 -7.80 1.99 -0.36
N LEU A 68 -7.80 2.83 -1.40
CA LEU A 68 -7.16 2.54 -2.68
C LEU A 68 -6.12 3.61 -2.98
N ALA A 69 -4.84 3.25 -2.88
CA ALA A 69 -3.75 4.09 -3.34
C ALA A 69 -3.44 3.79 -4.82
N ARG A 70 -3.03 4.81 -5.58
CA ARG A 70 -2.68 4.67 -7.01
C ARG A 70 -1.29 5.23 -7.30
N SER A 71 -0.58 4.62 -8.24
CA SER A 71 0.68 5.11 -8.80
C SER A 71 0.77 4.83 -10.29
N SER A 72 1.27 5.77 -11.09
CA SER A 72 1.49 5.56 -12.53
C SER A 72 2.82 4.86 -12.85
N ASP A 73 3.77 4.90 -11.92
CA ASP A 73 5.15 4.46 -12.14
C ASP A 73 5.65 3.42 -11.11
N GLY A 74 4.88 3.19 -10.05
CA GLY A 74 5.22 2.32 -8.93
C GLY A 74 6.19 2.96 -7.93
N THR A 75 6.46 4.26 -8.03
CA THR A 75 7.36 5.01 -7.15
C THR A 75 6.69 6.17 -6.44
N THR A 76 5.82 6.91 -7.11
CA THR A 76 5.03 7.98 -6.48
C THR A 76 3.59 7.54 -6.33
N TRP A 77 3.10 7.54 -5.10
CA TRP A 77 1.75 7.09 -4.75
C TRP A 77 0.88 8.27 -4.32
N ARG A 78 -0.41 8.17 -4.65
CA ARG A 78 -1.46 9.08 -4.18
C ARG A 78 -2.46 8.24 -3.39
N ASP A 79 -2.77 8.68 -2.18
CA ASP A 79 -3.84 8.16 -1.33
C ASP A 79 -5.03 9.14 -1.27
#